data_AF-A0A2R6IBL0-F1
#
_entry.id   AF-A0A2R6IBL0-F1
#
_cell.length_a   1.000
_cell.length_b   1.000
_cell.length_c   1.000
_cell.angle_alpha   90.00
_cell.angle_beta   90.00
_cell.angle_gamma   90.00
#
_symmetry.space_group_name_H-M   'P 1'
#
loop_
_entity.id
_entity.type
_entity.pdbx_description
1 polymer ?
#
loop_
_entity_poly.entity_id
_entity_poly.type
_entity_poly.pdbx_seq_one_letter_code
_entity_poly.pdbx_strand_id
1 'polypeptide(L)'
;MFVGHGLLAFALVALAGERLGWDRPAVVRVAVLAGLFATLPDVDVVYGLAGLLGGVDAAGVAGSFWAAGNRVHRGVTHSLVVGLVTAAAVWPLARRPGDRSPRAWLPPVAGLALLGGGVAGVALLSGPLAGAIAGLFAAGAVGLVWLAGRAGLSARATAGSALVGLCTHPFGDLFTGSPPTFLYPLDATLVGERVTLAADPTLHLLGAFGVELAVVWLALFVAFRLTDRRLTRAVDRRAGLGALYGVAALALPAPTLEVSYHFVFSVLAVGSVGVVPPTSLRARLPRAAATAVATVTVAAVAYACVYALA
;
A
#
# COMPACT_ATOMS: atom_id res chain seq x y z
N MET A 1 -2.96 -5.24 4.57
CA MET A 1 -2.22 -5.48 3.31
C MET A 1 -1.18 -4.37 3.19
N PHE A 2 0.09 -4.64 2.88
CA PHE A 2 1.11 -3.55 2.89
C PHE A 2 1.55 -3.07 1.50
N VAL A 3 1.44 -3.92 0.47
CA VAL A 3 1.99 -3.59 -0.87
C VAL A 3 0.88 -3.38 -1.91
N GLY A 4 -0.26 -4.05 -1.73
CA GLY A 4 -1.36 -4.02 -2.69
C GLY A 4 -1.88 -2.63 -3.04
N HIS A 5 -2.04 -1.73 -2.07
CA HIS A 5 -2.66 -0.42 -2.32
C HIS A 5 -1.80 0.50 -3.20
N GLY A 6 -0.49 0.52 -2.96
CA GLY A 6 0.47 1.24 -3.80
C GLY A 6 0.42 0.77 -5.25
N LEU A 7 0.40 -0.55 -5.44
CA LEU A 7 0.30 -1.18 -6.76
C LEU A 7 -1.05 -0.94 -7.43
N LEU A 8 -2.15 -0.95 -6.67
CA LEU A 8 -3.48 -0.63 -7.16
C LEU A 8 -3.56 0.82 -7.65
N ALA A 9 -3.14 1.78 -6.82
CA ALA A 9 -3.14 3.20 -7.19
C ALA A 9 -2.27 3.46 -8.43
N PHE A 10 -1.08 2.85 -8.49
CA PHE A 10 -0.22 2.87 -9.68
C PHE A 10 -0.97 2.36 -10.91
N ALA A 11 -1.57 1.16 -10.84
CA ALA A 11 -2.25 0.56 -11.97
C ALA A 11 -3.46 1.37 -12.45
N LEU A 12 -4.29 1.87 -11.52
CA LEU A 12 -5.46 2.68 -11.83
C LEU A 12 -5.07 3.97 -12.56
N VAL A 13 -4.10 4.71 -12.03
CA VAL A 13 -3.64 5.97 -12.62
C VAL A 13 -2.95 5.74 -13.96
N ALA A 14 -2.14 4.69 -14.07
CA ALA A 14 -1.49 4.33 -15.33
C ALA A 14 -2.50 4.00 -16.44
N LEU A 15 -3.47 3.12 -16.14
CA LEU A 15 -4.53 2.76 -17.10
C LEU A 15 -5.38 3.97 -17.50
N ALA A 16 -5.74 4.82 -16.53
CA ALA A 16 -6.48 6.05 -16.80
C ALA A 16 -5.67 7.00 -17.70
N GLY A 17 -4.39 7.23 -17.39
CA GLY A 17 -3.52 8.08 -18.18
C GLY A 17 -3.34 7.61 -19.62
N GLU A 18 -3.16 6.29 -19.83
CA GLU A 18 -3.12 5.72 -21.18
C GLU A 18 -4.45 5.87 -21.92
N ARG A 19 -5.59 5.64 -21.25
CA ARG A 19 -6.92 5.83 -21.85
C ARG A 19 -7.19 7.29 -22.24
N LEU A 20 -6.62 8.24 -21.50
CA LEU A 20 -6.72 9.66 -21.78
C LEU A 20 -5.68 10.15 -22.80
N GLY A 21 -4.85 9.26 -23.36
CA GLY A 21 -3.88 9.59 -24.39
C GLY A 21 -2.69 10.41 -23.89
N TRP A 22 -2.35 10.33 -22.60
CA TRP A 22 -1.18 11.02 -22.06
C TRP A 22 0.13 10.39 -22.52
N ASP A 23 1.18 11.20 -22.63
CA ASP A 23 2.52 10.71 -22.95
C ASP A 23 3.00 9.69 -21.91
N ARG A 24 3.53 8.55 -22.38
CA ARG A 24 3.97 7.44 -21.50
C ARG A 24 4.92 7.86 -20.38
N PRO A 25 5.95 8.72 -20.60
CA PRO A 25 6.81 9.18 -19.52
C PRO A 25 6.04 9.95 -18.43
N ALA A 26 5.01 10.71 -18.81
CA ALA A 26 4.15 11.40 -17.87
C ALA A 26 3.27 10.41 -17.11
N VAL A 27 2.65 9.45 -17.80
CA VAL A 27 1.85 8.38 -17.18
C VAL A 27 2.64 7.64 -16.11
N VAL A 28 3.88 7.22 -16.41
CA VAL A 28 4.75 6.53 -15.43
C VAL A 28 5.00 7.39 -14.20
N ARG A 29 5.37 8.67 -14.38
CA ARG A 29 5.68 9.56 -13.24
C ARG A 29 4.47 9.79 -12.34
N VAL A 30 3.30 10.04 -12.94
CA VAL A 30 2.05 10.28 -12.18
C VAL A 30 1.58 9.00 -11.50
N ALA A 31 1.63 7.86 -12.18
CA ALA A 31 1.28 6.57 -11.60
C ALA A 31 2.19 6.15 -10.44
N VAL A 32 3.51 6.33 -10.57
CA VAL A 32 4.46 6.08 -9.48
C VAL A 32 4.16 6.99 -8.30
N LEU A 33 3.92 8.28 -8.55
CA LEU A 33 3.57 9.22 -7.48
C LEU A 33 2.28 8.82 -6.76
N ALA A 34 1.25 8.38 -7.50
CA ALA A 34 0.01 7.89 -6.90
C ALA A 34 0.23 6.64 -6.04
N GLY A 35 1.05 5.70 -6.51
CA GLY A 35 1.48 4.56 -5.72
C GLY A 35 2.21 4.96 -4.43
N LEU A 36 3.12 5.94 -4.50
CA LEU A 36 3.82 6.46 -3.34
C LEU A 36 2.88 7.12 -2.33
N PHE A 37 1.89 7.88 -2.79
CA PHE A 37 0.85 8.43 -1.93
C PHE A 37 -0.04 7.33 -1.32
N ALA A 38 -0.33 6.25 -2.05
CA ALA A 38 -1.07 5.11 -1.52
C ALA A 38 -0.27 4.30 -0.49
N THR A 39 1.06 4.32 -0.51
CA THR A 39 1.91 3.69 0.52
C THR A 39 2.27 4.65 1.66
N LEU A 40 1.98 5.94 1.51
CA LEU A 40 2.34 6.95 2.49
C LEU A 40 1.70 6.69 3.88
N PRO A 41 0.45 6.23 4.00
CA PRO A 41 -0.13 6.00 5.32
C PRO A 41 0.57 4.86 6.09
N ASP A 42 1.23 3.91 5.41
CA ASP A 42 1.99 2.80 6.03
C ASP A 42 3.25 3.25 6.79
N VAL A 43 3.59 4.54 6.78
CA VAL A 43 4.64 5.09 7.66
C VAL A 43 4.30 4.90 9.14
N ASP A 44 3.04 4.64 9.47
CA ASP A 44 2.62 4.30 10.82
C ASP A 44 3.33 3.05 11.35
N VAL A 45 3.71 2.06 10.53
CA VAL A 45 4.47 0.87 10.97
C VAL A 45 5.75 1.23 11.75
N VAL A 46 6.30 2.43 11.55
CA VAL A 46 7.41 2.97 12.35
C VAL A 46 7.12 2.99 13.85
N TYR A 47 5.86 3.07 14.29
CA TYR A 47 5.52 2.92 15.70
C TYR A 47 6.09 1.60 16.22
N GLY A 48 6.00 0.50 15.46
CA GLY A 48 6.54 -0.82 15.78
C GLY A 48 8.00 -0.82 16.24
N LEU A 49 8.83 0.08 15.68
CA LEU A 49 10.24 0.26 16.06
C LEU A 49 10.40 1.02 17.38
N ALA A 50 9.52 1.99 17.67
CA ALA A 50 9.54 2.72 18.93
C ALA A 50 9.16 1.82 20.13
N GLY A 51 8.30 0.82 19.93
CA GLY A 51 7.95 -0.17 20.96
C GLY A 51 9.12 -1.08 21.36
N LEU A 52 10.02 -1.41 20.42
CA LEU A 52 11.20 -2.24 20.68
C LEU A 52 12.28 -1.52 21.52
N LEU A 53 12.29 -0.19 21.52
CA LEU A 53 13.30 0.64 22.20
C LEU A 53 12.87 1.03 23.63
N GLY A 54 11.66 0.67 24.07
CA GLY A 54 11.01 1.20 25.26
C GLY A 54 11.32 0.53 26.62
N GLY A 55 11.96 -0.64 26.66
CA GLY A 55 12.68 -1.16 27.85
C GLY A 55 11.98 -1.26 29.23
N VAL A 56 10.64 -1.23 29.37
CA VAL A 56 9.96 -1.39 30.68
C VAL A 56 8.65 -2.19 30.53
N ASP A 57 8.35 -3.01 31.54
CA ASP A 57 7.29 -4.03 31.63
C ASP A 57 6.59 -4.38 30.30
N ALA A 58 7.23 -5.31 29.59
CA ALA A 58 7.04 -5.56 28.17
C ALA A 58 5.60 -5.95 27.80
N ALA A 59 4.80 -6.51 28.70
CA ALA A 59 3.46 -7.00 28.38
C ALA A 59 2.39 -5.88 28.39
N GLY A 60 2.37 -5.04 29.43
CA GLY A 60 1.38 -3.96 29.57
C GLY A 60 1.65 -2.76 28.66
N VAL A 61 2.94 -2.41 28.49
CA VAL A 61 3.36 -1.36 27.56
C VAL A 61 3.16 -1.80 26.12
N ALA A 62 3.51 -3.05 25.77
CA ALA A 62 3.21 -3.55 24.42
C ALA A 62 1.71 -3.60 24.15
N GLY A 63 0.86 -4.05 25.10
CA GLY A 63 -0.59 -4.10 24.91
C GLY A 63 -1.22 -2.73 24.67
N SER A 64 -0.87 -1.73 25.48
CA SER A 64 -1.35 -0.35 25.31
C SER A 64 -0.81 0.32 24.04
N PHE A 65 0.44 0.02 23.69
CA PHE A 65 1.06 0.46 22.44
C PHE A 65 0.43 -0.20 21.21
N TRP A 66 0.12 -1.50 21.23
CA TRP A 66 -0.59 -2.18 20.14
C TRP A 66 -2.01 -1.67 20.00
N ALA A 67 -2.70 -1.39 21.12
CA ALA A 67 -4.03 -0.77 21.10
C ALA A 67 -3.98 0.66 20.54
N ALA A 68 -2.95 1.45 20.89
CA ALA A 68 -2.74 2.77 20.32
C ALA A 68 -2.33 2.72 18.84
N GLY A 69 -1.44 1.80 18.48
CA GLY A 69 -0.98 1.55 17.11
C GLY A 69 -2.13 1.10 16.21
N ASN A 70 -2.99 0.18 16.67
CA ASN A 70 -4.20 -0.19 15.94
C ASN A 70 -5.16 0.99 15.78
N ARG A 71 -5.33 1.85 16.80
CA ARG A 71 -6.15 3.07 16.68
C ARG A 71 -5.58 4.06 15.67
N VAL A 72 -4.26 4.25 15.65
CA VAL A 72 -3.62 5.15 14.69
C VAL A 72 -3.66 4.57 13.28
N HIS A 73 -3.28 3.30 13.12
CA HIS A 73 -3.23 2.61 11.85
C HIS A 73 -4.62 2.47 11.21
N ARG A 74 -5.61 1.98 11.97
CA ARG A 74 -6.96 1.74 11.45
C ARG A 74 -7.87 2.97 11.49
N GLY A 75 -7.48 4.00 12.25
CA GLY A 75 -8.20 5.26 12.38
C GLY A 75 -7.57 6.36 11.53
N VAL A 76 -6.45 6.92 12.00
CA VAL A 76 -5.85 8.13 11.43
C VAL A 76 -5.35 7.90 10.00
N THR A 77 -4.55 6.86 9.76
CA THR A 77 -3.87 6.66 8.47
C THR A 77 -4.76 5.98 7.43
N HIS A 78 -5.71 5.15 7.85
CA HIS A 78 -6.76 4.61 6.98
C HIS A 78 -8.04 5.47 6.92
N SER A 79 -8.01 6.73 7.38
CA SER A 79 -9.16 7.64 7.26
C SER A 79 -9.21 8.28 5.87
N LEU A 80 -10.37 8.18 5.21
CA LEU A 80 -10.67 8.92 3.98
C LEU A 80 -10.74 10.42 4.25
N VAL A 81 -11.20 10.85 5.42
CA VAL A 81 -11.27 12.26 5.79
C VAL A 81 -9.86 12.85 5.89
N VAL A 82 -8.96 12.17 6.60
CA VAL A 82 -7.55 12.57 6.71
C VAL A 82 -6.90 12.56 5.32
N GLY A 83 -7.10 11.50 4.54
CA GLY A 83 -6.60 11.39 3.17
C GLY A 83 -7.08 12.53 2.25
N LEU A 84 -8.37 12.87 2.29
CA LEU A 84 -8.96 13.97 1.51
C LEU A 84 -8.42 15.33 1.93
N VAL A 85 -8.30 15.60 3.23
CA VAL A 85 -7.71 16.85 3.75
C VAL A 85 -6.25 16.98 3.31
N THR A 86 -5.49 15.90 3.38
CA THR A 86 -4.09 15.88 2.91
C THR A 86 -4.01 16.07 1.39
N ALA A 87 -4.85 15.41 0.59
CA ALA A 87 -4.91 15.61 -0.86
C ALA A 87 -5.28 17.07 -1.21
N ALA A 88 -6.21 17.68 -0.46
CA ALA A 88 -6.57 19.09 -0.62
C ALA A 88 -5.41 20.02 -0.27
N ALA A 89 -4.60 19.69 0.75
CA ALA A 89 -3.39 20.44 1.11
C ALA A 89 -2.27 20.31 0.08
N VAL A 90 -2.16 19.16 -0.59
CA VAL A 90 -1.15 18.91 -1.63
C VAL A 90 -1.28 19.88 -2.81
N TRP A 91 -2.50 20.24 -3.21
CA TRP A 91 -2.73 21.18 -4.32
C TRP A 91 -2.02 22.53 -4.16
N PRO A 92 -2.27 23.31 -3.09
CA PRO A 92 -1.61 24.59 -2.89
C PRO A 92 -0.12 24.44 -2.54
N LEU A 93 0.31 23.32 -1.93
CA LEU A 93 1.74 23.02 -1.72
C LEU A 93 2.51 22.80 -3.03
N ALA A 94 1.88 22.12 -3.99
CA ALA A 94 2.49 21.80 -5.28
C ALA A 94 2.47 22.98 -6.27
N ARG A 95 1.80 24.08 -5.93
CA ARG A 95 1.82 25.30 -6.74
C ARG A 95 3.19 25.94 -6.66
N ARG A 96 3.85 26.04 -7.80
CA ARG A 96 5.08 26.81 -7.92
C ARG A 96 4.74 28.30 -7.87
N PRO A 97 5.46 29.10 -7.08
CA PRO A 97 5.34 30.54 -7.16
C PRO A 97 5.63 30.97 -8.60
N GLY A 98 4.63 31.56 -9.27
CA GLY A 98 4.82 32.20 -10.56
C GLY A 98 5.72 33.43 -10.41
N ASP A 99 6.47 33.76 -11.45
CA ASP A 99 7.46 34.82 -11.41
C ASP A 99 6.81 36.17 -11.01
N ARG A 100 7.30 36.76 -9.91
CA ARG A 100 7.06 38.14 -9.44
C ARG A 100 5.73 38.52 -8.78
N SER A 101 4.91 37.60 -8.29
CA SER A 101 3.81 38.00 -7.39
C SER A 101 4.30 38.14 -5.94
N PRO A 102 4.08 39.28 -5.24
CA PRO A 102 4.41 39.43 -3.82
C PRO A 102 3.63 38.46 -2.91
N ARG A 103 2.63 37.76 -3.46
CA ARG A 103 1.75 36.80 -2.77
C ARG A 103 2.04 35.34 -3.14
N ALA A 104 3.13 35.07 -3.83
CA ALA A 104 3.43 33.73 -4.32
C ALA A 104 3.71 32.70 -3.19
N TRP A 105 3.94 33.16 -1.97
CA TRP A 105 4.10 32.34 -0.76
C TRP A 105 2.76 31.93 -0.10
N LEU A 106 1.64 32.59 -0.42
CA LEU A 106 0.34 32.30 0.23
C LEU A 106 -0.13 30.85 -0.01
N PRO A 107 -0.05 30.27 -1.23
CA PRO A 107 -0.50 28.90 -1.45
C PRO A 107 0.24 27.86 -0.59
N PRO A 108 1.59 27.76 -0.60
CA PRO A 108 2.25 26.75 0.22
C PRO A 108 2.01 26.96 1.71
N VAL A 109 1.90 28.21 2.20
CA VAL A 109 1.53 28.47 3.60
C VAL A 109 0.13 27.96 3.93
N ALA A 110 -0.86 28.16 3.05
CA ALA A 110 -2.20 27.62 3.24
C ALA A 110 -2.21 26.07 3.30
N GLY A 111 -1.42 25.43 2.43
CA GLY A 111 -1.27 23.98 2.44
C GLY A 111 -0.58 23.45 3.71
N LEU A 112 0.49 24.11 4.17
CA LEU A 112 1.18 23.78 5.42
C LEU A 112 0.27 24.01 6.64
N ALA A 113 -0.51 25.08 6.64
CA ALA A 113 -1.49 25.36 7.69
C ALA A 113 -2.58 24.28 7.74
N LEU A 114 -3.06 23.81 6.59
CA LEU A 114 -4.04 22.72 6.53
C LEU A 114 -3.47 21.40 7.07
N LEU A 115 -2.23 21.04 6.69
CA LEU A 115 -1.55 19.86 7.24
C LEU A 115 -1.29 20.01 8.74
N GLY A 116 -0.74 21.15 9.16
CA GLY A 116 -0.43 21.43 10.57
C GLY A 116 -1.69 21.43 11.45
N GLY A 117 -2.78 22.01 10.95
CA GLY A 117 -4.09 21.96 11.60
C GLY A 117 -4.63 20.54 11.71
N GLY A 118 -4.49 19.73 10.66
CA GLY A 118 -4.85 18.30 10.69
C GLY A 118 -4.04 17.51 11.73
N VAL A 119 -2.71 17.70 11.77
CA VAL A 119 -1.82 17.07 12.75
C VAL A 119 -2.18 17.48 14.17
N ALA A 120 -2.41 18.78 14.41
CA ALA A 120 -2.84 19.29 15.71
C ALA A 120 -4.20 18.71 16.11
N GLY A 121 -5.16 18.63 15.19
CA GLY A 121 -6.46 18.01 15.42
C GLY A 121 -6.35 16.54 15.84
N VAL A 122 -5.55 15.75 15.13
CA VAL A 122 -5.27 14.35 15.49
C VAL A 122 -4.61 14.25 16.86
N ALA A 123 -3.61 15.10 17.15
CA ALA A 123 -2.94 15.10 18.44
C ALA A 123 -3.89 15.41 19.61
N LEU A 124 -4.81 16.37 19.42
CA LEU A 124 -5.81 16.75 20.40
C LEU A 124 -6.86 15.65 20.62
N LEU A 125 -7.30 14.98 19.56
CA LEU A 125 -8.37 13.97 19.61
C LEU A 125 -7.89 12.57 19.98
N SER A 126 -6.66 12.23 19.63
CA SER A 126 -6.14 10.86 19.72
C SER A 126 -4.78 10.75 20.41
N GLY A 127 -4.30 11.86 20.97
CA GLY A 127 -3.11 11.92 21.81
C GLY A 127 -1.80 12.15 21.05
N PRO A 128 -0.69 12.35 21.78
CA PRO A 128 0.58 12.79 21.21
C PRO A 128 1.21 11.79 20.25
N LEU A 129 1.06 10.48 20.49
CA LEU A 129 1.57 9.44 19.58
C LEU A 129 0.88 9.49 18.22
N ALA A 130 -0.46 9.60 18.20
CA ALA A 130 -1.23 9.75 16.98
C ALA A 130 -0.84 11.04 16.24
N GLY A 131 -0.65 12.13 16.99
CA GLY A 131 -0.13 13.40 16.46
C GLY A 131 1.25 13.27 15.82
N ALA A 132 2.18 12.54 16.45
CA ALA A 132 3.52 12.31 15.92
C ALA A 132 3.50 11.53 14.60
N ILE A 133 2.68 10.47 14.53
CA ILE A 133 2.51 9.66 13.31
C ILE A 133 1.83 10.48 12.21
N ALA A 134 0.80 11.26 12.55
CA ALA A 134 0.20 12.21 11.61
C ALA A 134 1.20 13.24 11.11
N GLY A 135 2.13 13.69 11.98
CA GLY A 135 3.25 14.55 11.62
C GLY A 135 4.21 13.91 10.62
N LEU A 136 4.58 12.65 10.84
CA LEU A 136 5.42 11.88 9.90
C LEU A 136 4.72 11.69 8.55
N PHE A 137 3.43 11.35 8.57
CA PHE A 137 2.58 11.26 7.39
C PHE A 137 2.52 12.59 6.62
N ALA A 138 2.27 13.71 7.31
CA ALA A 138 2.27 15.05 6.72
C ALA A 138 3.64 15.45 6.13
N ALA A 139 4.73 15.13 6.84
CA ALA A 139 6.08 15.35 6.36
C ALA A 139 6.38 14.53 5.09
N GLY A 140 5.94 13.27 5.05
CA GLY A 140 6.04 12.43 3.86
C GLY A 140 5.22 12.99 2.68
N ALA A 141 4.02 13.52 2.92
CA ALA A 141 3.24 14.20 1.88
C ALA A 141 3.99 15.42 1.30
N VAL A 142 4.60 16.24 2.15
CA VAL A 142 5.46 17.36 1.71
C VAL A 142 6.67 16.85 0.91
N GLY A 143 7.31 15.76 1.35
CA GLY A 143 8.40 15.10 0.63
C GLY A 143 7.98 14.63 -0.76
N LEU A 144 6.79 14.06 -0.90
CA LEU A 144 6.23 13.63 -2.18
C LEU A 144 5.88 14.83 -3.08
N VAL A 145 5.40 15.95 -2.53
CA VAL A 145 5.23 17.19 -3.29
C VAL A 145 6.56 17.71 -3.83
N TRP A 146 7.60 17.70 -2.99
CA TRP A 146 8.95 18.09 -3.41
C TRP A 146 9.48 17.16 -4.53
N LEU A 147 9.30 15.85 -4.39
CA LEU A 147 9.71 14.85 -5.39
C LEU A 147 8.95 15.06 -6.71
N ALA A 148 7.64 15.32 -6.65
CA ALA A 148 6.82 15.65 -7.81
C ALA A 148 7.33 16.91 -8.52
N GLY A 149 7.73 17.93 -7.74
CA GLY A 149 8.39 19.12 -8.24
C GLY A 149 9.67 18.80 -9.01
N ARG A 150 10.55 17.95 -8.45
CA ARG A 150 11.77 17.50 -9.14
C ARG A 150 11.49 16.68 -10.40
N ALA A 151 10.40 15.91 -10.40
CA ALA A 151 9.96 15.13 -11.55
C ALA A 151 9.26 15.97 -12.65
N GLY A 152 9.11 17.28 -12.43
CA GLY A 152 8.48 18.20 -13.38
C GLY A 152 6.95 18.06 -13.44
N LEU A 153 6.32 17.49 -12.42
CA LEU A 153 4.87 17.30 -12.39
C LEU A 153 4.15 18.61 -12.05
N SER A 154 2.98 18.81 -12.68
CA SER A 154 2.11 19.93 -12.39
C SER A 154 1.40 19.74 -11.04
N ALA A 155 0.98 20.84 -10.41
CA ALA A 155 0.18 20.77 -9.19
C ALA A 155 -1.08 19.89 -9.35
N ARG A 156 -1.67 19.83 -10.56
CA ARG A 156 -2.89 19.03 -10.84
C ARG A 156 -2.57 17.56 -10.81
N ALA A 157 -1.48 17.19 -11.47
CA ALA A 157 -1.01 15.81 -11.46
C ALA A 157 -0.62 15.36 -10.05
N THR A 158 0.06 16.21 -9.28
CA THR A 158 0.45 15.91 -7.89
C THR A 158 -0.76 15.74 -6.98
N ALA A 159 -1.71 16.68 -7.01
CA ALA A 159 -2.93 16.60 -6.19
C ALA A 159 -3.84 15.44 -6.61
N GLY A 160 -3.98 15.18 -7.91
CA GLY A 160 -4.71 14.02 -8.42
C GLY A 160 -4.08 12.70 -8.00
N SER A 161 -2.75 12.62 -8.00
CA SER A 161 -2.01 11.44 -7.52
C SER A 161 -2.23 11.23 -6.02
N ALA A 162 -2.18 12.31 -5.22
CA ALA A 162 -2.47 12.26 -3.79
C ALA A 162 -3.90 11.81 -3.53
N LEU A 163 -4.88 12.35 -4.25
CA LEU A 163 -6.28 11.98 -4.12
C LEU A 163 -6.49 10.49 -4.41
N VAL A 164 -6.04 10.00 -5.56
CA VAL A 164 -6.23 8.58 -5.92
C VAL A 164 -5.46 7.69 -4.95
N GLY A 165 -4.22 8.03 -4.61
CA GLY A 165 -3.40 7.23 -3.71
C GLY A 165 -4.02 7.11 -2.32
N LEU A 166 -4.31 8.25 -1.69
CA LEU A 166 -4.84 8.30 -0.33
C LEU A 166 -6.28 7.77 -0.23
N CYS A 167 -7.12 7.94 -1.26
CA CYS A 167 -8.47 7.40 -1.24
C CYS A 167 -8.54 5.91 -1.53
N THR A 168 -7.55 5.32 -2.21
CA THR A 168 -7.54 3.86 -2.46
C THR A 168 -6.89 3.08 -1.32
N HIS A 169 -6.03 3.72 -0.52
CA HIS A 169 -5.33 3.08 0.58
C HIS A 169 -6.26 2.40 1.62
N PRO A 170 -7.34 3.01 2.14
CA PRO A 170 -8.12 2.34 3.19
C PRO A 170 -8.77 1.02 2.78
N PHE A 171 -9.01 0.83 1.47
CA PHE A 171 -9.85 -0.27 0.98
C PHE A 171 -9.17 -1.64 0.94
N GLY A 172 -7.83 -1.71 0.89
CA GLY A 172 -7.18 -3.03 0.86
C GLY A 172 -7.17 -3.75 2.20
N ASP A 173 -7.59 -3.12 3.30
CA ASP A 173 -7.75 -3.80 4.59
C ASP A 173 -9.12 -4.45 4.80
N LEU A 174 -10.03 -4.31 3.82
CA LEU A 174 -11.39 -4.84 3.86
C LEU A 174 -11.48 -6.37 3.96
N PHE A 175 -10.44 -7.11 3.59
CA PHE A 175 -10.45 -8.58 3.53
C PHE A 175 -9.64 -9.25 4.63
N THR A 176 -8.76 -8.54 5.34
CA THR A 176 -7.80 -9.15 6.27
C THR A 176 -8.11 -8.86 7.73
N GLY A 177 -8.40 -7.60 8.08
CA GLY A 177 -8.65 -7.17 9.46
C GLY A 177 -10.11 -6.81 9.72
N SER A 178 -10.38 -6.24 10.90
CA SER A 178 -11.55 -5.37 11.05
C SER A 178 -11.47 -4.20 10.05
N PRO A 179 -12.60 -3.73 9.51
CA PRO A 179 -12.61 -2.58 8.63
C PRO A 179 -11.99 -1.36 9.31
N PRO A 180 -11.27 -0.52 8.54
CA PRO A 180 -10.82 0.77 9.05
C PRO A 180 -11.97 1.67 9.48
N THR A 181 -11.69 2.60 10.38
CA THR A 181 -12.59 3.72 10.71
C THR A 181 -12.52 4.75 9.58
N PHE A 182 -13.09 4.41 8.42
CA PHE A 182 -13.00 5.21 7.18
C PHE A 182 -13.30 6.69 7.34
N LEU A 183 -14.21 7.04 8.26
CA LEU A 183 -14.69 8.41 8.46
C LEU A 183 -14.08 9.10 9.69
N TYR A 184 -13.08 8.49 10.35
CA TYR A 184 -12.39 9.11 11.49
C TYR A 184 -11.98 10.56 11.16
N PRO A 185 -12.19 11.54 12.05
CA PRO A 185 -12.66 11.40 13.44
C PRO A 185 -14.20 11.48 13.60
N LEU A 186 -14.96 11.42 12.51
CA LEU A 186 -16.41 11.43 12.57
C LEU A 186 -16.89 10.08 13.14
N ASP A 187 -17.85 10.15 14.06
CA ASP A 187 -18.48 8.97 14.66
C ASP A 187 -19.54 8.39 13.70
N ALA A 188 -19.07 7.89 12.57
CA ALA A 188 -19.89 7.33 11.51
C ALA A 188 -19.22 6.08 10.92
N THR A 189 -20.00 5.01 10.80
CA THR A 189 -19.52 3.73 10.26
C THR A 189 -19.91 3.61 8.80
N LEU A 190 -18.91 3.54 7.91
CA LEU A 190 -19.13 3.27 6.48
C LEU A 190 -19.23 1.76 6.20
N VAL A 191 -18.32 0.98 6.80
CA VAL A 191 -18.26 -0.48 6.69
C VAL A 191 -18.07 -1.04 8.09
N GLY A 192 -19.09 -1.74 8.61
CA GLY A 192 -19.08 -2.26 9.98
C GLY A 192 -18.36 -3.61 10.13
N GLU A 193 -18.32 -4.41 9.07
CA GLU A 193 -17.78 -5.77 9.10
C GLU A 193 -16.83 -6.03 7.93
N ARG A 194 -15.87 -6.94 8.16
CA ARG A 194 -14.93 -7.39 7.14
C ARG A 194 -15.67 -8.07 6.00
N VAL A 195 -15.21 -7.86 4.77
CA VAL A 195 -15.72 -8.59 3.61
C VAL A 195 -15.24 -10.03 3.68
N THR A 196 -16.15 -10.93 4.02
CA THR A 196 -15.87 -12.37 4.16
C THR A 196 -16.06 -13.07 2.82
N LEU A 197 -14.97 -13.63 2.28
CA LEU A 197 -14.98 -14.30 0.97
C LEU A 197 -15.40 -15.79 1.07
N ALA A 198 -15.19 -16.41 2.23
CA ALA A 198 -15.58 -17.78 2.51
C ALA A 198 -15.84 -17.94 4.02
N ALA A 199 -16.76 -18.84 4.38
CA ALA A 199 -17.02 -19.17 5.79
C ALA A 199 -15.83 -19.91 6.42
N ASP A 200 -15.12 -20.71 5.63
CA ASP A 200 -13.88 -21.37 6.06
C ASP A 200 -12.74 -20.34 6.23
N PRO A 201 -12.10 -20.27 7.41
CA PRO A 201 -11.06 -19.27 7.68
C PRO A 201 -9.83 -19.37 6.77
N THR A 202 -9.46 -20.58 6.33
CA THR A 202 -8.31 -20.82 5.46
C THR A 202 -8.64 -20.43 4.03
N LEU A 203 -9.81 -20.82 3.51
CA LEU A 203 -10.28 -20.39 2.20
C LEU A 203 -10.48 -18.87 2.15
N HIS A 204 -10.92 -18.24 3.24
CA HIS A 204 -11.00 -16.78 3.33
C HIS A 204 -9.62 -16.12 3.23
N LEU A 205 -8.63 -16.62 3.98
CA LEU A 205 -7.23 -16.16 3.89
C LEU A 205 -6.68 -16.31 2.46
N LEU A 206 -6.88 -17.47 1.84
CA LEU A 206 -6.43 -17.74 0.47
C LEU A 206 -7.14 -16.84 -0.56
N GLY A 207 -8.43 -16.58 -0.37
CA GLY A 207 -9.19 -15.63 -1.17
C GLY A 207 -8.67 -14.21 -1.05
N ALA A 208 -8.43 -13.74 0.19
CA ALA A 208 -7.88 -12.41 0.45
C ALA A 208 -6.47 -12.26 -0.14
N PHE A 209 -5.63 -13.27 0.01
CA PHE A 209 -4.32 -13.36 -0.62
C PHE A 209 -4.42 -13.35 -2.16
N GLY A 210 -5.40 -14.06 -2.72
CA GLY A 210 -5.69 -14.07 -4.15
C GLY A 210 -6.08 -12.70 -4.69
N VAL A 211 -6.86 -11.91 -3.94
CA VAL A 211 -7.18 -10.51 -4.28
C VAL A 211 -5.93 -9.65 -4.31
N GLU A 212 -5.07 -9.72 -3.28
CA GLU A 212 -3.81 -8.98 -3.24
C GLU A 212 -2.90 -9.38 -4.41
N LEU A 213 -2.81 -10.67 -4.71
CA LEU A 213 -2.03 -11.21 -5.82
C LEU A 213 -2.58 -10.76 -7.18
N ALA A 214 -3.90 -10.65 -7.34
CA ALA A 214 -4.52 -10.11 -8.55
C ALA A 214 -4.15 -8.64 -8.77
N VAL A 215 -4.09 -7.84 -7.71
CA VAL A 215 -3.62 -6.45 -7.76
C VAL A 215 -2.14 -6.37 -8.15
N VAL A 216 -1.29 -7.25 -7.61
CA VAL A 216 0.13 -7.36 -8.00
C VAL A 216 0.26 -7.71 -9.48
N TRP A 217 -0.52 -8.67 -9.97
CA TRP A 217 -0.57 -9.04 -11.38
C TRP A 217 -1.02 -7.90 -12.28
N LEU A 218 -2.05 -7.16 -11.86
CA LEU A 218 -2.54 -5.98 -12.58
C LEU A 218 -1.43 -4.93 -12.71
N ALA A 219 -0.74 -4.60 -11.62
CA ALA A 219 0.36 -3.64 -11.65
C ALA A 219 1.54 -4.10 -12.52
N LEU A 220 1.91 -5.39 -12.44
CA LEU A 220 2.92 -5.97 -13.33
C LEU A 220 2.50 -5.89 -14.80
N PHE A 221 1.26 -6.26 -15.12
CA PHE A 221 0.73 -6.18 -16.48
C PHE A 221 0.83 -4.75 -17.03
N VAL A 222 0.40 -3.77 -16.24
CA VAL A 222 0.45 -2.36 -16.61
C VAL A 222 1.90 -1.88 -16.77
N ALA A 223 2.82 -2.25 -15.87
CA ALA A 223 4.23 -1.90 -15.98
C ALA A 223 4.90 -2.48 -17.24
N PHE A 224 4.58 -3.73 -17.60
CA PHE A 224 5.06 -4.37 -18.82
C PHE A 224 4.48 -3.69 -20.07
N ARG A 225 3.19 -3.34 -20.04
CA ARG A 225 2.53 -2.62 -21.12
C ARG A 225 3.15 -1.23 -21.35
N LEU A 226 3.39 -0.46 -20.28
CA LEU A 226 4.02 0.87 -20.36
C LEU A 226 5.48 0.82 -20.88
N THR A 227 6.14 -0.34 -20.78
CA THR A 227 7.50 -0.55 -21.27
C THR A 227 7.56 -1.30 -22.62
N ASP A 228 6.41 -1.48 -23.28
CA ASP A 228 6.27 -2.25 -24.54
C ASP A 228 6.85 -3.68 -24.45
N ARG A 229 6.79 -4.29 -23.26
CA ARG A 229 7.26 -5.66 -22.99
C ARG A 229 6.08 -6.62 -22.87
N ARG A 230 6.29 -7.87 -23.31
CA ARG A 230 5.29 -8.94 -23.15
C ARG A 230 5.49 -9.66 -21.82
N LEU A 231 4.50 -9.57 -20.92
CA LEU A 231 4.52 -10.22 -19.61
C LEU A 231 4.69 -11.74 -19.72
N THR A 232 4.00 -12.38 -20.67
CA THR A 232 4.05 -13.84 -20.88
C THR A 232 5.43 -14.37 -21.24
N ARG A 233 6.28 -13.54 -21.88
CA ARG A 233 7.67 -13.90 -22.20
C ARG A 233 8.63 -13.72 -21.02
N ALA A 234 8.16 -13.07 -19.95
CA ALA A 234 8.94 -12.77 -18.76
C ALA A 234 8.76 -13.82 -17.65
N VAL A 235 7.77 -14.71 -17.76
CA VAL A 235 7.57 -15.81 -16.81
C VAL A 235 8.44 -17.00 -17.22
N ASP A 236 9.29 -17.46 -16.31
CA ASP A 236 10.11 -18.65 -16.50
C ASP A 236 9.34 -19.93 -16.15
N ARG A 237 9.71 -21.06 -16.79
CA ARG A 237 9.13 -22.39 -16.48
C ARG A 237 9.35 -22.79 -15.03
N ARG A 238 10.40 -22.26 -14.38
CA ARG A 238 10.68 -22.44 -12.95
C ARG A 238 9.54 -22.03 -12.03
N ALA A 239 8.61 -21.18 -12.49
CA ALA A 239 7.40 -20.86 -11.73
C ALA A 239 6.60 -22.10 -11.33
N GLY A 240 6.67 -23.17 -12.12
CA GLY A 240 6.03 -24.45 -11.79
C GLY A 240 6.54 -25.10 -10.50
N LEU A 241 7.75 -24.76 -10.02
CA LEU A 241 8.28 -25.26 -8.74
C LEU A 241 7.42 -24.84 -7.54
N GLY A 242 6.62 -23.77 -7.68
CA GLY A 242 5.64 -23.38 -6.67
C GLY A 242 4.65 -24.49 -6.33
N ALA A 243 4.37 -25.42 -7.26
CA ALA A 243 3.42 -26.50 -7.04
C ALA A 243 3.81 -27.42 -5.88
N LEU A 244 5.12 -27.54 -5.58
CA LEU A 244 5.62 -28.32 -4.44
C LEU A 244 5.12 -27.78 -3.09
N TYR A 245 4.75 -26.51 -3.02
CA TYR A 245 4.19 -25.90 -1.81
C TYR A 245 2.81 -26.48 -1.43
N GLY A 246 2.12 -27.16 -2.35
CA GLY A 246 0.88 -27.87 -2.04
C GLY A 246 1.04 -28.93 -0.95
N VAL A 247 2.23 -29.53 -0.81
CA VAL A 247 2.54 -30.50 0.27
C VAL A 247 2.38 -29.87 1.66
N ALA A 248 2.61 -28.55 1.79
CA ALA A 248 2.46 -27.84 3.05
C ALA A 248 1.03 -27.94 3.62
N ALA A 249 0.01 -28.04 2.76
CA ALA A 249 -1.38 -28.18 3.18
C ALA A 249 -1.67 -29.51 3.92
N LEU A 250 -0.83 -30.53 3.70
CA LEU A 250 -0.94 -31.84 4.37
C LEU A 250 -0.07 -31.93 5.63
N ALA A 251 1.02 -31.17 5.66
CA ALA A 251 2.06 -31.28 6.68
C ALA A 251 1.97 -30.22 7.79
N LEU A 252 1.33 -29.09 7.52
CA LEU A 252 1.23 -27.96 8.44
C LEU A 252 -0.23 -27.69 8.82
N PRO A 253 -0.48 -27.12 10.03
CA PRO A 253 -1.80 -26.64 10.38
C PRO A 253 -2.32 -25.61 9.36
N ALA A 254 -3.62 -25.71 9.04
CA ALA A 254 -4.25 -24.80 8.09
C ALA A 254 -4.15 -23.34 8.60
N PRO A 255 -3.60 -22.41 7.79
CA PRO A 255 -3.40 -21.05 8.22
C PRO A 255 -4.72 -20.28 8.24
N THR A 256 -4.83 -19.35 9.19
CA THR A 256 -5.95 -18.41 9.32
C THR A 256 -5.42 -16.98 9.34
N LEU A 257 -6.30 -15.98 9.35
CA LEU A 257 -5.89 -14.58 9.43
C LEU A 257 -5.11 -14.25 10.71
N GLU A 258 -5.37 -14.94 11.82
CA GLU A 258 -4.70 -14.75 13.12
C GLU A 258 -3.19 -15.02 13.05
N VAL A 259 -2.79 -16.04 12.29
CA VAL A 259 -1.39 -16.46 12.10
C VAL A 259 -0.97 -16.40 10.64
N SER A 260 -1.56 -15.46 9.89
CA SER A 260 -1.37 -15.31 8.44
C SER A 260 0.09 -15.07 8.05
N TYR A 261 0.89 -14.47 8.93
CA TYR A 261 2.30 -14.20 8.68
C TYR A 261 3.12 -15.48 8.43
N HIS A 262 2.80 -16.62 9.05
CA HIS A 262 3.46 -17.91 8.76
C HIS A 262 3.24 -18.34 7.30
N PHE A 263 2.01 -18.25 6.82
CA PHE A 263 1.66 -18.56 5.44
C PHE A 263 2.32 -17.56 4.48
N VAL A 264 2.16 -16.26 4.72
CA VAL A 264 2.69 -15.21 3.84
C VAL A 264 4.21 -15.29 3.73
N PHE A 265 4.95 -15.41 4.83
CA PHE A 265 6.41 -15.48 4.76
C PHE A 265 6.89 -16.76 4.06
N SER A 266 6.26 -17.90 4.29
CA SER A 266 6.66 -19.15 3.66
C SER A 266 6.33 -19.17 2.16
N VAL A 267 5.16 -18.70 1.73
CA VAL A 267 4.82 -18.64 0.30
C VAL A 267 5.69 -17.61 -0.44
N LEU A 268 6.02 -16.47 0.18
CA LEU A 268 6.94 -15.48 -0.40
C LEU A 268 8.37 -16.03 -0.50
N ALA A 269 8.81 -16.85 0.46
CA ALA A 269 10.11 -17.53 0.38
C ALA A 269 10.18 -18.45 -0.86
N VAL A 270 9.09 -19.12 -1.24
CA VAL A 270 9.01 -19.91 -2.48
C VAL A 270 9.15 -19.01 -3.72
N GLY A 271 8.68 -17.76 -3.67
CA GLY A 271 8.88 -16.75 -4.72
C GLY A 271 10.36 -16.46 -5.05
N SER A 272 11.30 -16.75 -4.14
CA SER A 272 12.75 -16.57 -4.37
C SER A 272 13.29 -17.36 -5.56
N VAL A 273 12.59 -18.42 -6.00
CA VAL A 273 12.87 -19.17 -7.24
C VAL A 273 12.96 -18.25 -8.47
N GLY A 274 12.20 -17.14 -8.49
CA GLY A 274 12.25 -16.15 -9.58
C GLY A 274 13.58 -15.38 -9.67
N VAL A 275 14.38 -15.35 -8.60
CA VAL A 275 15.62 -14.55 -8.49
C VAL A 275 16.87 -15.36 -8.90
N VAL A 276 16.79 -16.69 -8.94
CA VAL A 276 17.94 -17.57 -9.19
C VAL A 276 18.00 -17.97 -10.67
N PRO A 277 19.16 -17.86 -11.39
CA PRO A 277 20.50 -17.50 -10.92
C PRO A 277 20.81 -15.98 -10.99
N PRO A 278 21.80 -15.48 -10.21
CA PRO A 278 21.92 -14.05 -9.85
C PRO A 278 22.71 -13.16 -10.83
N THR A 279 22.94 -13.55 -12.09
CA THR A 279 24.06 -12.97 -12.85
C THR A 279 23.84 -11.58 -13.47
N SER A 280 22.65 -10.95 -13.34
CA SER A 280 22.46 -9.49 -13.54
C SER A 280 21.09 -8.99 -13.06
N LEU A 281 20.97 -8.58 -11.79
CA LEU A 281 19.68 -8.20 -11.18
C LEU A 281 18.95 -7.07 -11.92
N ARG A 282 19.63 -5.99 -12.35
CA ARG A 282 18.96 -4.84 -13.00
C ARG A 282 18.33 -5.17 -14.35
N ALA A 283 19.03 -5.90 -15.21
CA ALA A 283 18.53 -6.25 -16.55
C ALA A 283 17.40 -7.31 -16.49
N ARG A 284 17.40 -8.16 -15.45
CA ARG A 284 16.44 -9.26 -15.29
C ARG A 284 15.35 -8.99 -14.25
N LEU A 285 15.37 -7.86 -13.54
CA LEU A 285 14.40 -7.55 -12.48
C LEU A 285 12.93 -7.74 -12.91
N PRO A 286 12.49 -7.29 -14.10
CA PRO A 286 11.10 -7.50 -14.52
C PRO A 286 10.77 -8.98 -14.75
N ARG A 287 11.73 -9.76 -15.29
CA ARG A 287 11.59 -11.21 -15.48
C ARG A 287 11.56 -11.93 -14.13
N ALA A 288 12.44 -11.54 -13.21
CA ALA A 288 12.52 -12.10 -11.87
C ALA A 288 11.24 -11.83 -11.08
N ALA A 289 10.73 -10.59 -11.12
CA ALA A 289 9.47 -10.22 -10.49
C ALA A 289 8.28 -10.99 -11.09
N ALA A 290 8.15 -11.04 -12.42
CA ALA A 290 7.09 -11.80 -13.08
C ALA A 290 7.15 -13.30 -12.75
N THR A 291 8.35 -13.88 -12.72
CA THR A 291 8.54 -15.28 -12.36
C THR A 291 8.23 -15.52 -10.88
N ALA A 292 8.68 -14.65 -9.96
CA ALA A 292 8.39 -14.76 -8.54
C ALA A 292 6.88 -14.70 -8.25
N VAL A 293 6.17 -13.75 -8.86
CA VAL A 293 4.71 -13.62 -8.72
C VAL A 293 4.01 -14.84 -9.32
N ALA A 294 4.46 -15.35 -10.47
CA ALA A 294 3.95 -16.61 -11.03
C ALA A 294 4.20 -17.80 -10.10
N THR A 295 5.39 -17.93 -9.53
CA THR A 295 5.72 -18.99 -8.56
C THR A 295 4.78 -18.95 -7.35
N VAL A 296 4.59 -17.75 -6.76
CA VAL A 296 3.69 -17.53 -5.62
C VAL A 296 2.24 -17.86 -5.99
N THR A 297 1.81 -17.52 -7.21
CA THR A 297 0.47 -17.86 -7.72
C THR A 297 0.28 -19.37 -7.80
N VAL A 298 1.23 -20.08 -8.41
CA VAL A 298 1.18 -21.54 -8.52
C VAL A 298 1.19 -22.19 -7.14
N ALA A 299 2.01 -21.68 -6.21
CA ALA A 299 2.06 -22.17 -4.83
C ALA A 299 0.74 -22.01 -4.08
N ALA A 300 0.10 -20.82 -4.17
CA ALA A 300 -1.18 -20.56 -3.54
C ALA A 300 -2.30 -21.43 -4.14
N VAL A 301 -2.33 -21.61 -5.47
CA VAL A 301 -3.30 -22.49 -6.13
C VAL A 301 -3.09 -23.94 -5.74
N ALA A 302 -1.83 -24.43 -5.74
CA ALA A 302 -1.53 -25.79 -5.33
C ALA A 302 -1.92 -26.07 -3.88
N TYR A 303 -1.62 -25.14 -2.97
CA TYR A 303 -2.06 -25.20 -1.58
C TYR A 303 -3.59 -25.28 -1.48
N ALA A 304 -4.30 -24.37 -2.15
CA ALA A 304 -5.76 -24.32 -2.13
C ALA A 304 -6.41 -25.60 -2.67
N CYS A 305 -5.88 -26.14 -3.78
CA CYS A 305 -6.38 -27.39 -4.36
C CYS A 305 -6.17 -28.58 -3.43
N VAL A 306 -4.98 -28.74 -2.84
CA VAL A 306 -4.71 -29.84 -1.91
C VAL A 306 -5.57 -29.70 -0.66
N TYR A 307 -5.67 -28.50 -0.09
CA TYR A 307 -6.50 -28.21 1.08
C TYR A 307 -7.98 -28.54 0.85
N ALA A 308 -8.53 -28.22 -0.32
CA ALA A 308 -9.93 -28.47 -0.64
C ALA A 308 -10.27 -29.95 -0.94
N LEU A 309 -9.25 -30.77 -1.20
CA LEU A 309 -9.40 -32.19 -1.56
C LEU A 309 -9.06 -33.15 -0.41
N ALA A 310 -8.36 -32.67 0.61
CA ALA A 310 -7.97 -33.43 1.81
C ALA A 310 -9.06 -33.38 2.88
#